data_AF-A0A840MTW3-F1
#
_entry.id   AF-A0A840MTW3-F1
#
_cell.length_a   1.000
_cell.length_b   1.000
_cell.length_c   1.000
_cell.angle_alpha   90.00
_cell.angle_beta   90.00
_cell.angle_gamma   90.00
#
_symmetry.space_group_name_H-M   'P 1'
#
loop_
_entity.id
_entity.type
_entity.pdbx_description
1 polymer ?
#
loop_
_entity_poly.entity_id
_entity_poly.type
_entity_poly.pdbx_seq_one_letter_code
_entity_poly.pdbx_strand_id
1 'polypeptide(L)'
;MNIGDSLDLNGWLVIIDYRLFVIPYIYSDKYEMDEKIEISRPEIIFAVLDKILPLAGGKSFIFHEVKASGVLIGIDPVLIEINILFVKERGGDFVAIDVNGLELDKYKCDYEKFVNGGVGVKSNDWLDFCR
;
A
#
# COMPACT_ATOMS: atom_id res chain seq x y z
N MET A 1 0.59 -9.89 20.41
CA MET A 1 0.79 -8.55 19.84
C MET A 1 0.06 -7.56 20.71
N ASN A 2 0.76 -6.55 21.17
CA ASN A 2 0.21 -5.40 21.87
C ASN A 2 0.43 -4.17 21.00
N ILE A 3 -0.47 -3.19 21.13
CA ILE A 3 -0.26 -1.87 20.54
C ILE A 3 1.08 -1.31 21.05
N GLY A 4 1.89 -0.79 20.14
CA GLY A 4 3.26 -0.33 20.41
C GLY A 4 4.34 -1.36 20.06
N ASP A 5 4.00 -2.63 19.81
CA ASP A 5 4.96 -3.63 19.35
C ASP A 5 5.51 -3.26 17.96
N SER A 6 6.82 -3.44 17.76
CA SER A 6 7.44 -3.33 16.43
C SER A 6 7.23 -4.62 15.64
N LEU A 7 6.91 -4.50 14.36
CA LEU A 7 6.58 -5.60 13.48
C LEU A 7 7.31 -5.49 12.15
N ASP A 8 7.95 -6.60 11.77
CA ASP A 8 8.53 -6.77 10.44
C ASP A 8 7.58 -7.60 9.58
N LEU A 9 7.22 -7.04 8.43
CA LEU A 9 6.28 -7.61 7.46
C LEU A 9 7.02 -7.91 6.17
N ASN A 10 6.78 -9.09 5.61
CA ASN A 10 7.20 -9.41 4.25
C ASN A 10 6.00 -10.01 3.51
N GLY A 11 5.78 -9.57 2.28
CA GLY A 11 4.61 -10.01 1.52
C GLY A 11 4.36 -9.15 0.29
N TRP A 12 3.10 -9.01 -0.08
CA TRP A 12 2.63 -8.25 -1.23
C TRP A 12 1.92 -6.99 -0.77
N LEU A 13 2.42 -5.84 -1.20
CA LEU A 13 1.73 -4.57 -1.02
C LEU A 13 0.61 -4.47 -2.04
N VAL A 14 -0.60 -4.22 -1.56
CA VAL A 14 -1.81 -4.14 -2.36
C VAL A 14 -2.70 -2.98 -1.95
N ILE A 15 -3.43 -2.42 -2.92
CA ILE A 15 -4.48 -1.43 -2.65
C ILE A 15 -5.86 -2.05 -2.91
N ILE A 16 -6.74 -1.99 -1.91
CA ILE A 16 -8.11 -2.52 -1.98
C ILE A 16 -9.03 -1.45 -1.41
N ASP A 17 -10.07 -1.06 -2.14
CA ASP A 17 -11.03 -0.03 -1.71
C ASP A 17 -10.35 1.24 -1.17
N TYR A 18 -9.36 1.74 -1.92
CA TYR A 18 -8.54 2.91 -1.58
C TYR A 18 -7.63 2.74 -0.35
N ARG A 19 -7.64 1.60 0.34
CA ARG A 19 -6.79 1.32 1.50
C ARG A 19 -5.59 0.47 1.14
N LEU A 20 -4.49 0.68 1.85
CA LEU A 20 -3.23 0.01 1.59
C LEU A 20 -3.01 -1.16 2.56
N PHE A 21 -2.64 -2.32 2.03
CA PHE A 21 -2.45 -3.53 2.81
C PHE A 21 -1.15 -4.25 2.45
N VAL A 22 -0.61 -4.99 3.41
CA VAL A 22 0.37 -6.04 3.17
C VAL A 22 -0.31 -7.38 3.34
N ILE A 23 -0.26 -8.22 2.30
CA ILE A 23 -0.72 -9.60 2.33
C ILE A 23 0.50 -10.51 2.45
N PRO A 24 0.58 -11.41 3.45
CA PRO A 24 1.67 -12.37 3.56
C PRO A 24 1.88 -13.18 2.27
N TYR A 25 3.10 -13.65 2.02
CA TYR A 25 3.41 -14.42 0.79
C TYR A 25 2.54 -15.66 0.57
N ILE A 26 2.04 -16.25 1.64
CA ILE A 26 1.15 -17.41 1.60
C ILE A 26 -0.29 -16.88 1.45
N TYR A 27 -0.60 -16.35 0.28
CA TYR A 27 -1.95 -15.90 -0.06
C TYR A 27 -2.61 -16.87 -1.05
N SER A 28 -3.93 -16.95 -0.99
CA SER A 28 -4.76 -17.70 -1.93
C SER A 28 -5.08 -16.83 -3.15
N ASP A 29 -5.50 -17.43 -4.28
CA ASP A 29 -5.92 -16.65 -5.46
C ASP A 29 -7.05 -15.62 -5.15
N LYS A 30 -7.71 -15.75 -3.99
CA LYS A 30 -8.69 -14.80 -3.46
C LYS A 30 -8.09 -13.93 -2.33
N TYR A 31 -7.01 -13.23 -2.65
CA TYR A 31 -6.28 -12.35 -1.72
C TYR A 31 -7.16 -11.34 -0.95
N GLU A 32 -8.31 -10.94 -1.51
CA GLU A 32 -9.29 -10.07 -0.85
C GLU A 32 -9.84 -10.66 0.46
N MET A 33 -9.90 -11.99 0.57
CA MET A 33 -10.45 -12.74 1.72
C MET A 33 -9.38 -13.20 2.71
N ASP A 34 -8.10 -13.07 2.36
CA ASP A 34 -7.00 -13.53 3.20
C ASP A 34 -6.71 -12.55 4.34
N GLU A 35 -5.94 -13.04 5.31
CA GLU A 35 -5.39 -12.19 6.36
C GLU A 35 -4.54 -11.10 5.73
N LYS A 36 -4.93 -9.85 6.00
CA LYS A 36 -4.29 -8.66 5.46
C LYS A 36 -4.03 -7.69 6.59
N ILE A 37 -2.87 -7.07 6.52
CA ILE A 37 -2.43 -6.13 7.52
C ILE A 37 -2.57 -4.73 6.92
N GLU A 38 -3.42 -3.90 7.52
CA GLU A 38 -3.70 -2.56 7.02
C GLU A 38 -2.55 -1.61 7.37
N ILE A 39 -2.16 -0.77 6.41
CA ILE A 39 -1.21 0.32 6.61
C ILE A 39 -2.01 1.60 6.82
N SER A 40 -1.73 2.28 7.92
CA SER A 40 -2.47 3.48 8.37
C SER A 40 -2.41 4.66 7.41
N ARG A 41 -1.37 4.77 6.58
CA ARG A 41 -1.15 5.87 5.65
C ARG A 41 -1.20 5.38 4.21
N PRO A 42 -2.38 5.32 3.60
CA PRO A 42 -2.54 4.81 2.24
C PRO A 42 -1.88 5.72 1.20
N GLU A 43 -1.60 6.99 1.51
CA GLU A 43 -0.92 7.95 0.61
C GLU A 43 0.49 7.47 0.18
N ILE A 44 1.08 6.55 0.94
CA ILE A 44 2.32 5.83 0.60
C ILE A 44 2.26 5.25 -0.83
N ILE A 45 1.07 4.91 -1.33
CA ILE A 45 0.89 4.47 -2.72
C ILE A 45 1.54 5.41 -3.72
N PHE A 46 1.36 6.73 -3.58
CA PHE A 46 1.92 7.69 -4.53
C PHE A 46 3.45 7.81 -4.39
N ALA A 47 3.99 7.65 -3.18
CA ALA A 47 5.43 7.55 -2.97
C ALA A 47 6.04 6.31 -3.65
N VAL A 48 5.28 5.21 -3.72
CA VAL A 48 5.65 4.02 -4.48
C VAL A 48 5.57 4.29 -5.98
N LEU A 49 4.47 4.88 -6.46
CA LEU A 49 4.24 5.19 -7.88
C LEU A 49 5.30 6.14 -8.46
N ASP A 50 5.79 7.09 -7.67
CA ASP A 50 6.86 8.01 -8.09
C ASP A 50 8.20 7.29 -8.35
N LYS A 51 8.41 6.12 -7.74
CA LYS A 51 9.69 5.39 -7.81
C LYS A 51 9.61 4.11 -8.63
N ILE A 52 8.44 3.47 -8.66
CA ILE A 52 8.30 2.12 -9.20
C ILE A 52 7.17 2.13 -10.21
N LEU A 53 7.51 1.67 -11.42
CA LEU A 53 6.52 1.47 -12.44
C LEU A 53 5.57 0.35 -12.01
N PRO A 54 4.28 0.66 -12.01
CA PRO A 54 3.38 -0.17 -11.24
C PRO A 54 2.77 -1.30 -12.08
N LEU A 55 2.51 -2.44 -11.43
CA LEU A 55 2.34 -3.74 -12.09
C LEU A 55 0.89 -4.20 -12.10
N ALA A 56 0.25 -4.07 -13.27
CA ALA A 56 -1.04 -4.65 -13.70
C ALA A 56 -2.32 -3.88 -13.37
N GLY A 57 -3.03 -3.40 -14.41
CA GLY A 57 -4.36 -2.76 -14.33
C GLY A 57 -5.50 -3.70 -13.93
N GLY A 58 -6.45 -3.18 -13.15
CA GLY A 58 -7.61 -3.90 -12.62
C GLY A 58 -8.07 -3.35 -11.26
N LYS A 59 -8.69 -4.21 -10.42
CA LYS A 59 -9.24 -3.83 -9.09
C LYS A 59 -8.20 -3.53 -8.01
N SER A 60 -6.95 -3.97 -8.20
CA SER A 60 -5.79 -3.64 -7.36
C SER A 60 -4.59 -3.55 -8.29
N PHE A 61 -3.79 -2.52 -8.10
CA PHE A 61 -2.78 -2.15 -9.08
C PHE A 61 -1.33 -2.13 -8.56
N ILE A 62 -1.19 -2.05 -7.25
CA ILE A 62 0.08 -2.32 -6.62
C ILE A 62 0.02 -3.77 -6.23
N PHE A 63 0.85 -4.57 -6.89
CA PHE A 63 1.11 -5.95 -6.49
C PHE A 63 2.62 -6.13 -6.51
N HIS A 64 3.27 -5.50 -5.52
CA HIS A 64 4.72 -5.52 -5.41
C HIS A 64 5.13 -6.29 -4.17
N GLU A 65 6.18 -7.08 -4.31
CA GLU A 65 6.83 -7.69 -3.17
C GLU A 65 7.44 -6.61 -2.28
N VAL A 66 7.20 -6.69 -0.98
CA VAL A 66 7.64 -5.68 -0.01
C VAL A 66 8.28 -6.28 1.21
N LYS A 67 9.18 -5.48 1.80
CA LYS A 67 9.68 -5.64 3.16
C LYS A 67 9.36 -4.35 3.89
N ALA A 68 8.58 -4.45 4.94
CA ALA A 68 8.18 -3.28 5.71
C ALA A 68 8.42 -3.51 7.19
N SER A 69 8.72 -2.45 7.91
CA SER A 69 8.84 -2.46 9.36
C SER A 69 8.07 -1.28 9.93
N GLY A 70 7.33 -1.52 11.00
CA GLY A 70 6.41 -0.54 11.56
C GLY A 70 6.01 -0.82 12.99
N VAL A 71 5.17 0.04 13.54
CA VAL A 71 4.61 -0.09 14.88
C VAL A 71 3.15 -0.47 14.77
N LEU A 72 2.74 -1.46 15.56
CA LEU A 72 1.36 -1.86 15.66
C LEU A 72 0.54 -0.79 16.39
N ILE A 73 -0.49 -0.27 15.74
CA ILE A 73 -1.38 0.75 16.31
C ILE A 73 -2.83 0.28 16.47
N GLY A 74 -3.19 -0.87 15.87
CA GLY A 74 -4.49 -1.52 16.02
C GLY A 74 -4.40 -3.03 15.86
N ILE A 75 -5.23 -3.80 16.56
CA ILE A 75 -5.16 -5.27 16.62
C ILE A 75 -6.36 -5.99 15.99
N ASP A 76 -7.49 -5.31 15.75
CA ASP A 76 -8.66 -5.88 15.07
C ASP A 76 -9.50 -4.78 14.40
N PRO A 77 -9.33 -4.52 13.09
CA PRO A 77 -8.33 -5.14 12.21
C PRO A 77 -6.90 -4.73 12.58
N VAL A 78 -5.91 -5.56 12.19
CA VAL A 78 -4.49 -5.25 12.39
C VAL A 78 -4.12 -4.02 11.57
N LEU A 79 -3.67 -2.97 12.27
CA LEU A 79 -3.30 -1.68 11.68
C LEU A 79 -1.88 -1.31 12.10
N ILE A 80 -1.04 -0.99 11.13
CA ILE A 80 0.37 -0.68 11.36
C ILE A 80 0.72 0.71 10.81
N GLU A 81 1.53 1.43 11.57
CA GLU A 81 2.23 2.63 11.10
C GLU A 81 3.63 2.23 10.59
N ILE A 82 3.86 2.42 9.29
CA ILE A 82 5.09 1.97 8.64
C ILE A 82 6.19 3.03 8.81
N ASN A 83 7.33 2.60 9.32
CA ASN A 83 8.52 3.43 9.49
C ASN A 83 9.55 3.20 8.39
N ILE A 84 9.62 1.97 7.88
CA ILE A 84 10.56 1.56 6.85
C ILE A 84 9.79 0.75 5.81
N LEU A 85 9.90 1.13 4.54
CA LEU A 85 9.28 0.41 3.44
C LEU A 85 10.28 0.21 2.30
N PHE A 86 10.45 -1.04 1.92
CA PHE A 86 11.17 -1.43 0.72
C PHE A 86 10.20 -2.14 -0.22
N VAL A 87 10.20 -1.71 -1.48
CA VAL A 87 9.33 -2.26 -2.51
C VAL A 87 10.19 -2.77 -3.66
N LYS A 88 9.91 -3.98 -4.11
CA LYS A 88 10.67 -4.61 -5.18
C LYS A 88 10.24 -4.08 -6.54
N GLU A 89 11.22 -3.60 -7.29
CA GLU A 89 11.03 -3.23 -8.69
C GLU A 89 10.95 -4.48 -9.58
N ARG A 90 10.25 -4.39 -10.71
CA ARG A 90 10.05 -5.52 -11.63
C ARG A 90 11.39 -6.09 -12.11
N GLY A 91 11.73 -7.29 -11.65
CA GLY A 91 12.98 -7.97 -12.03
C GLY A 91 14.24 -7.30 -11.48
N GLY A 92 14.11 -6.36 -10.56
CA GLY A 92 15.19 -5.63 -9.92
C GLY A 92 15.28 -5.90 -8.42
N ASP A 93 16.06 -5.06 -7.76
CA ASP A 93 16.25 -5.07 -6.31
C ASP A 93 15.12 -4.33 -5.57
N PHE A 94 15.18 -4.40 -4.25
CA PHE A 94 14.30 -3.63 -3.37
C PHE A 94 14.70 -2.16 -3.35
N VAL A 95 13.74 -1.28 -3.63
CA VAL A 95 13.89 0.19 -3.58
C VAL A 95 13.32 0.71 -2.28
N ALA A 96 14.07 1.57 -1.59
CA ALA A 96 13.60 2.23 -0.38
C ALA A 96 12.56 3.32 -0.73
N ILE A 97 11.40 3.25 -0.10
CA ILE A 97 10.34 4.24 -0.20
C ILE A 97 10.42 5.17 1.01
N ASP A 98 10.33 6.47 0.76
CA ASP A 98 10.32 7.43 1.85
C ASP A 98 8.90 7.50 2.40
N VAL A 99 8.74 7.07 3.66
CA VAL A 99 7.46 7.06 4.37
C VAL A 99 7.40 8.16 5.44
N ASN A 100 8.34 9.12 5.43
CA ASN A 100 8.33 10.23 6.37
C ASN A 100 7.06 11.08 6.22
N GLY A 101 6.53 11.50 7.38
CA GLY A 101 5.44 12.47 7.56
C GLY A 101 5.32 13.52 6.46
N LEU A 102 6.39 14.31 6.33
CA LEU A 102 6.47 15.53 5.54
C LEU A 102 6.49 15.27 4.03
N GLU A 103 7.15 14.21 3.58
CA GLU A 103 7.18 13.84 2.16
C GLU A 103 5.85 13.25 1.73
N LEU A 104 5.15 12.55 2.62
CA LEU A 104 3.83 11.99 2.33
C LEU A 104 2.72 13.06 2.32
N ASP A 105 2.92 14.20 2.98
CA ASP A 105 1.93 15.29 2.98
C ASP A 105 1.69 15.88 1.58
N LYS A 106 2.69 15.84 0.68
CA LYS A 106 2.53 16.30 -0.70
C LYS A 106 1.55 15.41 -1.49
N TYR A 107 1.44 14.14 -1.13
CA TYR A 107 0.55 13.18 -1.80
C TYR A 107 -0.87 13.16 -1.21
N LYS A 108 -1.14 13.88 -0.11
CA LYS A 108 -2.50 13.94 0.46
C LYS A 108 -3.51 14.45 -0.55
N CYS A 109 -3.17 15.51 -1.27
CA CYS A 109 -4.07 16.09 -2.28
C CYS A 109 -4.35 15.10 -3.42
N ASP A 110 -3.35 14.36 -3.86
CA ASP A 110 -3.52 13.38 -4.95
C ASP A 110 -4.27 12.14 -4.48
N TYR A 111 -4.06 11.72 -3.23
CA TYR A 111 -4.86 10.68 -2.59
C TYR A 111 -6.32 11.09 -2.38
N GLU A 112 -6.58 12.32 -1.94
CA GLU A 112 -7.95 12.86 -1.82
C GLU A 112 -8.64 12.91 -3.19
N LYS A 113 -7.95 13.36 -4.24
CA LYS A 113 -8.48 13.31 -5.62
C LYS A 113 -8.75 11.88 -6.06
N PHE A 114 -7.88 10.93 -5.70
CA PHE A 114 -8.05 9.52 -6.02
C PHE A 114 -9.29 8.93 -5.33
N VAL A 115 -9.47 9.18 -4.04
CA VAL A 115 -10.67 8.77 -3.28
C VAL A 115 -11.93 9.42 -3.87
N ASN A 116 -11.91 10.73 -4.11
CA ASN A 116 -13.07 11.48 -4.60
C ASN A 116 -13.39 11.19 -6.07
N GLY A 117 -12.38 10.94 -6.91
CA GLY A 117 -12.53 10.55 -8.31
C GLY A 117 -13.16 9.17 -8.46
N GLY A 118 -12.99 8.30 -7.47
CA GLY A 118 -13.71 7.04 -7.33
C GLY A 118 -15.20 7.19 -7.00
N VAL A 119 -15.60 8.30 -6.37
CA VAL A 119 -17.01 8.61 -6.03
C VAL A 119 -17.73 9.13 -7.28
N GLY A 120 -18.06 8.23 -8.20
CA GLY A 120 -18.94 8.51 -9.35
C GLY A 120 -18.41 8.03 -10.70
N VAL A 121 -17.15 7.63 -10.80
CA VAL A 121 -16.56 7.07 -12.03
C VAL A 121 -16.61 5.55 -11.97
N LYS A 122 -17.34 4.92 -12.90
CA LYS A 122 -17.39 3.45 -13.08
C LYS A 122 -16.12 2.89 -13.74
N SER A 123 -14.95 3.47 -13.47
CA SER A 123 -13.68 2.91 -13.97
C SER A 123 -13.10 2.01 -12.90
N ASN A 124 -13.02 0.71 -13.21
CA ASN A 124 -12.24 -0.24 -12.44
C ASN A 124 -10.76 -0.18 -12.84
N ASP A 125 -10.36 0.77 -13.70
CA ASP A 125 -8.97 0.96 -14.12
C ASP A 125 -8.41 2.23 -13.51
N TRP A 126 -7.66 2.02 -12.45
CA TRP A 126 -6.94 3.02 -11.68
C TRP A 126 -5.91 3.83 -12.54
N LEU A 127 -5.49 3.33 -13.73
CA LEU A 127 -4.59 4.02 -14.68
C LEU A 127 -5.16 5.39 -15.09
N ASP A 128 -6.48 5.50 -15.11
CA ASP A 128 -7.19 6.70 -15.53
C ASP A 128 -6.97 7.88 -14.58
N PHE A 129 -6.54 7.64 -13.34
CA PHE A 129 -6.31 8.67 -12.32
C PHE A 129 -4.85 9.15 -12.27
N CYS A 130 -3.91 8.46 -12.92
CA CYS A 130 -2.48 8.76 -12.88
C CYS A 130 -1.99 9.65 -14.04
N ARG A 131 -2.78 10.66 -14.43
CA ARG A 131 -2.50 11.51 -15.60
C ARG A 131 -2.15 12.95 -15.26
#